data_AF-A0A821UXI0-F1
#
_entry.id   AF-A0A821UXI0-F1
#
_cell.length_a   1.000
_cell.length_b   1.000
_cell.length_c   1.000
_cell.angle_alpha   90.00
_cell.angle_beta   90.00
_cell.angle_gamma   90.00
#
_symmetry.space_group_name_H-M   'P 1'
#
loop_
_entity.id
_entity.type
_entity.pdbx_description
1 polymer ?
#
loop_
_entity_poly.entity_id
_entity_poly.type
_entity_poly.pdbx_seq_one_letter_code
_entity_poly.pdbx_strand_id
1 'polypeptide(L)'
;WLFDCIGEHIIRARKDKESNRVDLLRLMLDAATDEAIPDDEDDNGEGIIETSELPTVTKQKLTYNEILGNAFLFFAAGTESTSSTLSYCTFILATHRDIQQKIQDEIDANTDD
;
A
#
# COMPACT_ATOMS: atom_id res chain seq x y z
N TRP A 1 -8.43 -8.10 12.48
CA TRP A 1 -7.23 -8.99 12.41
C TRP A 1 -6.30 -8.63 11.27
N LEU A 2 -6.66 -8.81 9.99
CA LEU A 2 -5.76 -8.48 8.86
C LEU A 2 -5.44 -6.98 8.80
N PHE A 3 -6.47 -6.12 8.91
CA PHE A 3 -6.31 -4.67 8.97
C PHE A 3 -5.41 -4.23 10.13
N ASP A 4 -5.62 -4.77 11.33
CA ASP A 4 -4.81 -4.45 12.51
C ASP A 4 -3.36 -4.92 12.35
N CYS A 5 -3.17 -6.13 11.80
CA CYS A 5 -1.85 -6.70 11.54
C CYS A 5 -1.06 -5.85 10.53
N ILE A 6 -1.71 -5.44 9.43
CA ILE A 6 -1.11 -4.60 8.41
C ILE A 6 -0.79 -3.21 8.98
N GLY A 7 -1.70 -2.60 9.74
CA GLY A 7 -1.49 -1.29 10.37
C GLY A 7 -0.27 -1.28 11.30
N GLU A 8 -0.21 -2.24 12.22
CA GLU A 8 0.94 -2.42 13.12
C GLU A 8 2.25 -2.64 12.37
N HIS A 9 2.24 -3.47 11.32
CA HIS A 9 3.45 -3.76 10.54
C HIS A 9 3.95 -2.55 9.75
N ILE A 10 3.03 -1.79 9.14
CA ILE A 10 3.33 -0.58 8.38
C ILE A 10 3.97 0.46 9.30
N ILE A 11 3.40 0.72 10.48
CA ILE A 11 3.94 1.73 11.40
C ILE A 11 5.30 1.28 11.94
N ARG A 12 5.42 0.03 12.42
CA ARG A 12 6.68 -0.48 12.99
C ARG A 12 7.82 -0.45 11.98
N ALA A 13 7.57 -0.90 10.74
CA ALA A 13 8.58 -0.92 9.69
C ALA A 13 9.06 0.48 9.24
N ARG A 14 8.31 1.55 9.59
CA ARG A 14 8.56 2.92 9.11
C ARG A 14 8.94 3.90 10.20
N LYS A 15 8.84 3.48 11.47
CA LYS A 15 9.33 4.22 12.65
C LYS A 15 10.86 4.23 12.70
N ASP A 16 11.49 3.20 12.13
CA ASP A 16 12.94 3.16 11.90
C ASP A 16 13.32 4.13 10.78
N LYS A 17 13.82 5.31 11.19
CA LYS A 17 14.17 6.45 10.34
C LYS A 17 15.37 6.21 9.40
N GLU A 18 15.90 4.99 9.37
CA GLU A 18 17.17 4.66 8.71
C GLU A 18 16.99 4.30 7.23
N SER A 19 15.77 3.97 6.80
CA SER A 19 15.47 3.68 5.39
C SER A 19 15.06 4.95 4.64
N ASN A 20 15.96 5.51 3.82
CA ASN A 20 15.69 6.66 2.92
C ASN A 20 14.77 6.27 1.72
N ARG A 21 13.90 5.28 1.89
CA ARG A 21 12.97 4.83 0.86
C ARG A 21 11.77 5.76 0.81
N VAL A 22 11.68 6.52 -0.28
CA VAL A 22 10.52 7.35 -0.59
C VAL A 22 9.49 6.49 -1.32
N ASP A 23 8.47 6.04 -0.59
CA ASP A 23 7.35 5.29 -1.16
C ASP A 23 6.00 5.93 -0.77
N LEU A 24 4.91 5.43 -1.36
CA LEU A 24 3.56 5.97 -1.18
C LEU A 24 3.15 6.04 0.30
N LEU A 25 3.38 4.97 1.05
CA LEU A 25 2.99 4.88 2.46
C LEU A 25 3.86 5.80 3.33
N ARG A 26 5.12 6.06 2.92
CA ARG A 26 6.01 7.00 3.61
C ARG A 26 5.52 8.43 3.36
N LEU A 27 5.16 8.73 2.12
CA LEU A 27 4.55 10.01 1.75
C LEU A 27 3.23 10.25 2.48
N MET A 28 2.40 9.21 2.62
CA MET A 28 1.15 9.26 3.40
C MET A 28 1.41 9.49 4.89
N LEU A 29 2.41 8.83 5.48
CA LEU A 29 2.81 9.04 6.88
C LEU A 29 3.38 10.44 7.11
N ASP A 30 4.20 10.95 6.20
CA ASP A 30 4.76 12.32 6.26
C ASP A 30 3.68 13.41 6.06
N ALA A 31 2.55 13.06 5.42
CA ALA A 31 1.39 13.92 5.25
C ALA A 31 0.34 13.79 6.37
N ALA A 32 0.57 12.91 7.35
CA ALA A 32 -0.35 12.67 8.45
C ALA A 32 -0.31 13.79 9.52
N THR A 33 -1.40 13.97 10.26
CA THR A 33 -1.45 14.82 11.46
C THR A 33 -0.74 14.16 12.65
N ASP A 34 -0.10 14.94 13.54
CA ASP A 34 0.38 14.46 14.85
C ASP A 34 -0.76 14.01 15.80
N GLU A 35 -2.03 14.24 15.45
CA GLU A 35 -3.20 13.85 16.27
C GLU A 35 -3.61 12.38 16.14
N ALA A 36 -2.64 11.47 16.08
CA ALA A 36 -2.94 10.04 16.08
C ALA A 36 -1.90 9.20 16.85
N ILE A 37 -1.39 9.75 17.95
CA ILE A 37 -1.13 8.90 19.12
C ILE A 37 -2.36 9.11 20.01
N PRO A 38 -3.23 8.11 20.19
CA PRO A 38 -4.34 8.25 21.11
C PRO A 38 -3.77 8.33 22.52
N ASP A 39 -3.62 9.54 23.03
CA ASP A 39 -3.74 9.78 24.47
C ASP A 39 -5.22 10.04 24.71
N ASP A 40 -5.81 9.25 25.60
CA ASP A 40 -7.19 9.34 26.02
C ASP A 40 -7.55 10.80 26.39
N GLU A 41 -8.40 11.47 25.61
CA GLU A 41 -9.40 12.43 26.11
C GLU A 41 -10.31 12.97 24.97
N ASP A 42 -11.59 12.99 25.31
CA ASP A 42 -12.78 13.58 24.69
C ASP A 42 -12.57 14.87 23.87
N ASP A 43 -13.07 14.93 22.62
CA ASP A 43 -13.90 16.09 22.21
C ASP A 43 -14.76 15.80 20.96
N ASN A 44 -15.97 16.34 21.00
CA ASN A 44 -17.05 16.21 20.06
C ASN A 44 -16.95 17.33 19.02
N GLY A 45 -16.95 17.01 17.72
CA GLY A 45 -16.87 18.03 16.68
C GLY A 45 -17.49 17.60 15.36
N GLU A 46 -18.61 18.21 15.02
CA GLU A 46 -19.55 17.89 13.94
C GLU A 46 -18.97 17.98 12.52
N GLY A 47 -19.62 17.24 11.61
CA GLY A 47 -19.27 17.22 10.19
C GLY A 47 -19.50 18.56 9.47
N ILE A 48 -18.76 18.75 8.37
CA ILE A 48 -18.90 19.93 7.52
C ILE A 48 -19.27 19.47 6.11
N ILE A 49 -20.50 19.80 5.71
CA ILE A 49 -20.81 20.15 4.33
C ILE A 49 -20.98 21.66 4.33
N GLU A 50 -20.08 22.40 3.68
CA GLU A 50 -20.44 23.72 3.17
C GLU A 50 -19.67 24.08 1.92
N THR A 51 -20.41 24.69 1.01
CA THR A 51 -20.15 24.96 -0.39
C THR A 51 -19.38 26.26 -0.60
N SER A 52 -18.49 26.23 -1.60
CA SER A 52 -18.15 27.33 -2.52
C SER A 52 -17.58 28.63 -1.92
N GLU A 53 -16.25 28.75 -1.93
CA GLU A 53 -15.51 29.89 -2.49
C GLU A 53 -14.06 29.40 -2.79
N LEU A 54 -13.41 29.95 -3.83
CA LEU A 54 -12.23 29.42 -4.56
C LEU A 54 -11.10 28.77 -3.72
N PRO A 55 -10.39 27.75 -4.26
CA PRO A 55 -9.72 26.72 -3.48
C PRO A 55 -8.42 27.25 -2.89
N THR A 56 -8.48 27.79 -1.68
CA THR A 56 -7.34 27.65 -0.80
C THR A 56 -7.21 26.15 -0.58
N VAL A 57 -6.22 25.53 -1.24
CA VAL A 57 -5.81 24.16 -0.96
C VAL A 57 -5.30 24.16 0.47
N THR A 58 -6.22 24.13 1.43
CA THR A 58 -5.93 23.65 2.77
C THR A 58 -5.32 22.28 2.52
N LYS A 59 -4.04 22.13 2.87
CA LYS A 59 -3.37 20.83 2.81
C LYS A 59 -4.13 19.94 3.77
N GLN A 60 -5.15 19.26 3.27
CA GLN A 60 -5.96 18.33 4.03
C GLN A 60 -5.01 17.20 4.42
N LYS A 61 -4.68 17.14 5.70
CA LYS A 61 -3.74 16.16 6.25
C LYS A 61 -4.46 14.83 6.38
N LEU A 62 -3.75 13.73 6.15
CA LEU A 62 -4.31 12.38 6.18
C LEU A 62 -4.47 11.86 7.63
N THR A 63 -5.60 11.25 7.94
CA THR A 63 -5.83 10.54 9.20
C THR A 63 -5.30 9.11 9.14
N TYR A 64 -5.05 8.49 10.30
CA TYR A 64 -4.56 7.10 10.37
C TYR A 64 -5.47 6.10 9.62
N ASN A 65 -6.79 6.25 9.77
CA ASN A 65 -7.77 5.38 9.11
C ASN A 65 -7.74 5.53 7.58
N GLU A 66 -7.49 6.74 7.06
CA GLU A 66 -7.35 6.97 5.62
C GLU A 66 -6.06 6.36 5.06
N ILE A 67 -4.95 6.41 5.81
CA ILE A 67 -3.69 5.78 5.41
C ILE A 67 -3.87 4.26 5.35
N LEU A 68 -4.47 3.67 6.38
CA LEU A 68 -4.74 2.24 6.44
C LEU A 68 -5.72 1.80 5.35
N GLY A 69 -6.78 2.59 5.12
CA GLY A 69 -7.77 2.33 4.08
C GLY A 69 -7.15 2.33 2.68
N ASN A 70 -6.29 3.31 2.39
CA ASN A 70 -5.55 3.36 1.12
C ASN A 70 -4.58 2.18 1.00
N ALA A 71 -3.79 1.88 2.03
CA ALA A 71 -2.87 0.75 2.04
C ALA A 71 -3.59 -0.57 1.73
N PHE A 72 -4.73 -0.79 2.37
CA PHE A 72 -5.56 -1.96 2.14
C PHE A 72 -6.14 -1.99 0.73
N LEU A 73 -6.62 -0.86 0.21
CA LEU A 73 -7.15 -0.77 -1.15
C LEU A 73 -6.11 -1.20 -2.19
N PHE A 74 -4.87 -0.69 -2.09
CA PHE A 74 -3.77 -1.10 -2.98
C PHE A 74 -3.45 -2.59 -2.85
N PHE A 75 -3.41 -3.10 -1.62
CA PHE A 75 -3.19 -4.53 -1.38
C PHE A 75 -4.29 -5.38 -2.01
N ALA A 76 -5.56 -5.08 -1.73
CA ALA A 76 -6.70 -5.84 -2.22
C ALA A 76 -6.77 -5.81 -3.76
N ALA A 77 -6.62 -4.63 -4.38
CA ALA A 77 -6.67 -4.48 -5.83
C ALA A 77 -5.54 -5.26 -6.53
N GLY A 78 -4.35 -5.29 -5.93
CA GLY A 78 -3.20 -6.03 -6.48
C GLY A 78 -3.28 -7.54 -6.26
N THR A 79 -3.89 -8.00 -5.16
CA THR A 79 -3.80 -9.42 -4.77
C THR A 79 -4.65 -10.32 -5.66
N GLU A 80 -5.93 -10.02 -5.85
CA GLU A 80 -6.84 -10.91 -6.59
C GLU A 80 -6.48 -10.99 -8.08
N SER A 81 -6.21 -9.84 -8.69
CA SER A 81 -5.83 -9.72 -10.10
C SER A 81 -4.50 -10.43 -10.38
N THR A 82 -3.45 -10.10 -9.63
CA THR A 82 -2.11 -10.67 -9.80
C THR A 82 -2.11 -12.17 -9.51
N SER A 83 -2.77 -12.62 -8.43
CA SER A 83 -2.86 -14.04 -8.08
C SER A 83 -3.54 -14.86 -9.20
N SER A 84 -4.64 -14.33 -9.74
CA SER A 84 -5.34 -14.96 -10.87
C SER A 84 -4.44 -15.03 -12.11
N THR A 85 -3.79 -13.92 -12.47
CA THR A 85 -2.86 -13.88 -13.61
C THR A 85 -1.70 -14.86 -13.44
N LEU A 86 -1.06 -14.93 -12.27
CA LEU A 86 0.04 -15.87 -12.01
C LEU A 86 -0.45 -17.32 -12.07
N SER A 87 -1.64 -17.61 -11.57
CA SER A 87 -2.25 -18.94 -11.62
C SER A 87 -2.44 -19.39 -13.07
N TYR A 88 -3.02 -18.54 -13.91
CA TYR A 88 -3.19 -18.82 -15.35
C TYR A 88 -1.86 -18.91 -16.08
N CYS A 89 -0.92 -18.00 -15.80
CA CYS A 89 0.42 -18.02 -16.40
C CYS A 89 1.12 -19.35 -16.10
N THR A 90 1.14 -19.76 -14.84
CA THR A 90 1.75 -21.02 -14.40
C THR A 90 1.07 -22.23 -15.04
N PHE A 91 -0.27 -22.20 -15.15
CA PHE A 91 -1.02 -23.26 -15.83
C PHE A 91 -0.64 -23.38 -17.31
N ILE A 92 -0.51 -22.26 -18.03
CA ILE A 92 -0.09 -22.25 -19.44
C ILE A 92 1.33 -22.79 -19.57
N LEU A 93 2.25 -22.36 -18.71
CA LEU A 93 3.63 -22.85 -18.70
C LEU A 93 3.70 -24.36 -18.42
N ALA A 94 2.93 -24.85 -17.44
CA ALA A 94 2.92 -26.28 -17.10
C ALA A 94 2.36 -27.17 -18.23
N THR A 95 1.49 -26.61 -19.08
CA THR A 95 0.89 -27.32 -20.22
C THR A 95 1.70 -27.17 -21.52
N HIS A 96 2.64 -26.21 -21.58
CA HIS A 96 3.50 -25.93 -22.74
C HIS A 96 4.98 -25.99 -22.35
N ARG A 97 5.51 -27.22 -22.30
CA ARG A 97 6.90 -27.53 -21.91
C ARG A 97 7.95 -26.79 -22.74
N ASP A 98 7.72 -26.62 -24.03
CA ASP A 98 8.60 -25.93 -24.97
C ASP A 98 8.75 -24.45 -24.63
N ILE A 99 7.63 -23.79 -24.29
CA ILE A 99 7.61 -22.39 -23.85
C ILE A 99 8.26 -22.26 -22.47
N GLN A 100 7.94 -23.19 -21.56
CA GLN A 100 8.53 -23.21 -20.21
C GLN A 100 10.06 -23.33 -20.26
N GLN A 101 10.59 -24.21 -21.11
CA GLN A 101 12.04 -24.37 -21.27
C GLN A 101 12.68 -23.10 -21.83
N LYS A 102 12.07 -22.50 -22.86
CA LYS A 102 12.58 -21.26 -23.45
C LYS A 102 12.70 -20.13 -22.42
N ILE A 103 11.69 -19.93 -21.58
CA ILE A 103 11.72 -18.89 -20.54
C ILE A 103 12.77 -19.20 -19.47
N GLN A 104 12.97 -20.48 -19.11
CA GLN A 104 14.04 -20.86 -18.20
C GLN A 104 15.42 -20.56 -18.79
N ASP A 105 15.66 -20.95 -20.05
CA ASP A 105 16.91 -20.65 -20.76
C ASP A 105 17.17 -19.13 -20.82
N GLU A 106 16.12 -18.32 -21.03
CA GLU A 106 16.19 -16.85 -21.01
C GLU A 106 16.56 -16.30 -19.63
N ILE A 107 16.03 -16.88 -18.54
CA ILE A 107 16.35 -16.45 -17.17
C ILE A 107 17.79 -16.81 -16.82
N ASP A 108 18.21 -18.05 -17.07
CA ASP A 108 19.55 -18.55 -16.75
C ASP A 108 20.61 -17.71 -17.48
N ALA A 109 20.40 -17.42 -18.78
CA ALA A 109 21.30 -16.58 -19.57
C ALA A 109 21.45 -15.13 -19.08
N ASN A 110 20.50 -14.61 -18.29
CA ASN A 110 20.52 -13.22 -17.78
C ASN A 110 20.78 -13.12 -16.27
N THR A 111 20.90 -14.25 -15.56
CA THR A 111 21.07 -14.26 -14.10
C THR A 111 22.38 -14.92 -13.64
N ASP A 112 23.11 -15.62 -14.52
CA ASP A 112 24.39 -16.29 -14.23
C ASP A 112 25.63 -15.34 -14.16
N ASP A 113 25.45 -14.07 -13.76
CA ASP A 113 26.54 -13.12 -13.40
C ASP A 113 26.75 -13.03 -11.87
#